data_AF-A0A2G6Y6Q3-F1
#
_entry.id   AF-A0A2G6Y6Q3-F1
#
_cell.length_a   1.000
_cell.length_b   1.000
_cell.length_c   1.000
_cell.angle_alpha   90.00
_cell.angle_beta   90.00
_cell.angle_gamma   90.00
#
_symmetry.space_group_name_H-M   'P 1'
#
loop_
_entity.id
_entity.type
_entity.pdbx_description
1 polymer ?
#
loop_
_entity_poly.entity_id
_entity_poly.type
_entity_poly.pdbx_seq_one_letter_code
_entity_poly.pdbx_strand_id
1 'polypeptide(L)'
;MTTSTQAPTPRYWLMKSEPEECSIDDALAAPGATVPWTGVRNYQARNFMRDGMQVGDGVLFYHSSCPEPGIAGLARVASGTRADPTQFDPTSPYFDPKSPADAPRWLLLDVQALRKTRLVSLAELRSTPALASMRVLQKGSRLSITPVEPGEWEAVAQLLAR
;
A
#
# COMPACT_ATOMS: atom_id res chain seq x y z
N MET A 1 36.64 16.38 5.22
CA MET A 1 35.29 16.44 5.81
C MET A 1 34.49 15.30 5.20
N THR A 2 34.40 14.16 5.88
CA THR A 2 33.61 13.01 5.43
C THR A 2 32.14 13.28 5.76
N THR A 3 31.34 13.63 4.75
CA THR A 3 29.88 13.63 4.85
C THR A 3 29.44 12.19 5.09
N SER A 4 29.05 11.88 6.33
CA SER A 4 28.38 10.64 6.66
C SER A 4 27.03 10.66 5.97
N THR A 5 26.85 9.83 4.93
CA THR A 5 25.55 9.63 4.29
C THR A 5 24.65 8.93 5.31
N GLN A 6 23.84 9.70 6.02
CA GLN A 6 22.80 9.16 6.87
C GLN A 6 21.86 8.33 5.98
N ALA A 7 21.71 7.04 6.30
CA ALA A 7 20.76 6.20 5.59
C ALA A 7 19.38 6.87 5.62
N PRO A 8 18.63 6.87 4.50
CA PRO A 8 17.32 7.51 4.46
C PRO A 8 16.42 6.93 5.55
N THR A 9 15.71 7.80 6.25
CA THR A 9 14.74 7.40 7.28
C THR A 9 13.68 6.49 6.63
N PRO A 10 13.41 5.30 7.20
CA PRO A 10 12.45 4.37 6.62
C PRO A 10 11.06 5.02 6.54
N ARG A 11 10.40 4.91 5.39
CA ARG A 11 9.02 5.36 5.19
C ARG A 11 8.07 4.18 5.26
N TYR A 12 6.85 4.46 5.69
CA TYR A 12 5.81 3.47 5.87
C TYR A 12 4.53 3.88 5.17
N TRP A 13 3.81 2.89 4.68
CA TRP A 13 2.62 3.07 3.87
C TRP A 13 1.53 2.09 4.30
N LEU A 14 0.28 2.49 4.12
CA LEU A 14 -0.85 1.58 4.14
C LEU A 14 -1.40 1.50 2.72
N MET A 15 -1.50 0.29 2.21
CA MET A 15 -1.98 0.02 0.86
C MET A 15 -3.17 -0.93 0.92
N LYS A 16 -4.30 -0.49 0.37
CA LYS A 16 -5.55 -1.25 0.37
C LYS A 16 -5.63 -2.18 -0.83
N SER A 17 -6.06 -3.41 -0.56
CA SER A 17 -6.42 -4.42 -1.56
C SER A 17 -7.73 -5.08 -1.14
N GLU A 18 -8.60 -5.38 -2.10
CA GLU A 18 -9.79 -6.18 -1.84
C GLU A 18 -9.37 -7.66 -1.81
N PRO A 19 -9.69 -8.43 -0.75
CA PRO A 19 -9.25 -9.83 -0.64
C PRO A 19 -9.72 -10.73 -1.77
N GLU A 20 -10.85 -10.40 -2.41
CA GLU A 20 -11.38 -11.13 -3.57
C GLU A 20 -10.56 -10.87 -4.85
N GLU A 21 -9.85 -9.74 -4.94
CA GLU A 21 -8.94 -9.44 -6.06
C GLU A 21 -7.51 -9.92 -5.77
N CYS A 22 -6.98 -9.58 -4.59
CA CYS A 22 -5.65 -10.01 -4.14
C CYS A 22 -5.56 -9.92 -2.61
N SER A 23 -5.71 -11.06 -1.94
CA SER A 23 -5.48 -11.17 -0.51
C SER A 23 -3.99 -11.20 -0.17
N ILE A 24 -3.67 -11.16 1.13
CA ILE A 24 -2.27 -11.32 1.58
C ILE A 24 -1.77 -12.75 1.29
N ASP A 25 -2.66 -13.75 1.34
CA ASP A 25 -2.32 -15.13 1.03
C ASP A 25 -2.00 -15.29 -0.46
N ASP A 26 -2.77 -14.65 -1.35
CA ASP A 26 -2.50 -14.64 -2.79
C ASP A 26 -1.15 -13.97 -3.08
N ALA A 27 -0.89 -12.82 -2.44
CA ALA A 27 0.38 -12.12 -2.59
C ALA A 27 1.58 -12.94 -2.08
N LEU A 28 1.42 -13.71 -0.99
CA LEU A 28 2.45 -14.62 -0.48
C LEU A 28 2.67 -15.83 -1.40
N ALA A 29 1.61 -16.32 -2.05
CA ALA A 29 1.67 -17.45 -2.98
C ALA A 29 2.20 -17.08 -4.37
N ALA A 30 2.17 -15.79 -4.73
CA ALA A 30 2.72 -15.29 -5.98
C ALA A 30 4.25 -15.56 -6.10
N PRO A 31 4.80 -15.66 -7.31
CA PRO A 31 6.25 -15.81 -7.51
C PRO A 31 7.05 -14.74 -6.75
N GLY A 32 7.98 -15.18 -5.90
CA GLY A 32 8.77 -14.27 -5.06
C GLY A 32 7.96 -13.49 -4.01
N ALA A 33 6.74 -13.94 -3.69
CA ALA A 33 5.75 -13.26 -2.87
C ALA A 33 5.49 -11.80 -3.32
N THR A 34 5.59 -11.53 -4.62
CA THR A 34 5.58 -10.18 -5.18
C THR A 34 4.46 -10.03 -6.19
N VAL A 35 3.67 -8.96 -6.05
CA VAL A 35 2.54 -8.64 -6.91
C VAL A 35 2.67 -7.21 -7.45
N PRO A 36 2.28 -6.95 -8.71
CA PRO A 36 2.13 -5.59 -9.21
C PRO A 36 0.92 -4.94 -8.55
N TRP A 37 1.09 -3.73 -8.00
CA TRP A 37 0.00 -2.99 -7.35
C TRP A 37 -0.85 -2.21 -8.37
N THR A 38 -1.57 -2.95 -9.21
CA THR A 38 -2.38 -2.43 -10.31
C THR A 38 -3.62 -1.67 -9.85
N GLY A 39 -4.26 -0.93 -10.76
CA GLY A 39 -5.63 -0.43 -10.55
C GLY A 39 -5.75 0.86 -9.75
N VAL A 40 -4.64 1.50 -9.37
CA VAL A 40 -4.69 2.81 -8.71
C VAL A 40 -5.16 3.88 -9.71
N ARG A 41 -6.36 4.43 -9.48
CA ARG A 41 -7.01 5.47 -10.31
C ARG A 41 -7.31 6.77 -9.56
N ASN A 42 -6.62 6.99 -8.44
CA ASN A 42 -6.67 8.25 -7.70
C ASN A 42 -5.34 8.99 -7.86
N TYR A 43 -5.38 10.25 -8.31
CA TYR A 43 -4.18 11.06 -8.56
C TYR A 43 -3.28 11.23 -7.34
N GLN A 44 -3.87 11.42 -6.15
CA GLN A 44 -3.08 11.58 -4.92
C GLN A 44 -2.42 10.26 -4.51
N ALA A 45 -3.14 9.13 -4.58
CA ALA A 45 -2.57 7.81 -4.32
C ALA A 45 -1.44 7.47 -5.31
N ARG A 46 -1.62 7.77 -6.60
CA ARG A 46 -0.58 7.64 -7.62
C ARG A 46 0.64 8.50 -7.29
N ASN A 47 0.43 9.75 -6.90
CA ASN A 47 1.53 10.67 -6.58
C ASN A 47 2.30 10.21 -5.33
N PHE A 48 1.63 9.60 -4.33
CA PHE A 48 2.34 8.98 -3.21
C PHE A 48 3.31 7.89 -3.66
N MET A 49 2.90 7.02 -4.60
CA MET A 49 3.81 6.01 -5.17
C MET A 49 4.96 6.67 -5.94
N ARG A 50 4.65 7.63 -6.82
CA ARG A 50 5.64 8.27 -7.71
C ARG A 50 6.68 9.10 -6.96
N ASP A 51 6.23 9.90 -6.01
CA ASP A 51 7.04 10.95 -5.39
C ASP A 51 7.56 10.54 -4.00
N GLY A 52 6.86 9.61 -3.34
CA GLY A 52 7.09 9.27 -1.93
C GLY A 52 7.74 7.91 -1.72
N MET A 53 7.32 6.87 -2.44
CA MET A 53 7.74 5.49 -2.17
C MET A 53 9.15 5.18 -2.70
N GLN A 54 9.91 4.43 -1.92
CA GLN A 54 11.22 3.89 -2.28
C GLN A 54 11.26 2.39 -2.05
N VAL A 55 12.10 1.69 -2.80
CA VAL A 55 12.31 0.23 -2.61
C VAL A 55 12.79 -0.02 -1.18
N GLY A 56 12.12 -0.95 -0.49
CA GLY A 56 12.36 -1.27 0.91
C GLY A 56 11.44 -0.57 1.90
N ASP A 57 10.67 0.43 1.49
CA ASP A 57 9.66 1.07 2.36
C ASP A 57 8.66 0.03 2.87
N GLY A 58 8.27 0.14 4.15
CA GLY A 58 7.35 -0.80 4.79
C GLY A 58 5.90 -0.55 4.37
N VAL A 59 5.14 -1.64 4.19
CA VAL A 59 3.74 -1.59 3.77
C VAL A 59 2.87 -2.38 4.75
N LEU A 60 1.86 -1.72 5.31
CA LEU A 60 0.72 -2.36 5.96
C LEU A 60 -0.25 -2.80 4.86
N PHE A 61 -0.35 -4.11 4.63
CA PHE A 61 -1.25 -4.69 3.64
C PHE A 61 -2.66 -4.72 4.23
N TYR A 62 -3.53 -3.84 3.72
CA TYR A 62 -4.86 -3.62 4.27
C TYR A 62 -5.93 -4.27 3.40
N HIS A 63 -6.74 -5.15 3.98
CA HIS A 63 -7.92 -5.72 3.36
C HIS A 63 -9.09 -4.74 3.44
N SER A 64 -9.57 -4.28 2.29
CA SER A 64 -10.71 -3.36 2.16
C SER A 64 -11.92 -4.00 1.49
N SER A 65 -13.07 -3.31 1.56
CA SER A 65 -14.32 -3.70 0.88
C SER A 65 -14.79 -5.13 1.17
N CYS A 66 -14.43 -5.67 2.33
CA CYS A 66 -14.75 -7.04 2.75
C CYS A 66 -15.46 -7.04 4.12
N PRO A 67 -16.01 -8.20 4.57
CA PRO A 67 -16.68 -8.30 5.86
C PRO A 67 -15.79 -7.96 7.06
N GLU A 68 -14.49 -8.27 6.98
CA GLU A 68 -13.52 -8.08 8.05
C GLU A 68 -12.36 -7.16 7.60
N PRO A 69 -12.60 -5.84 7.44
CA PRO A 69 -11.58 -4.94 6.94
C PRO A 69 -10.53 -4.64 8.01
N GLY A 70 -9.27 -4.54 7.61
CA GLY A 70 -8.16 -4.31 8.53
C GLY A 70 -6.80 -4.60 7.93
N ILE A 71 -5.75 -4.50 8.75
CA ILE A 71 -4.39 -4.87 8.35
C ILE A 71 -4.25 -6.39 8.47
N ALA A 72 -3.99 -7.06 7.35
CA ALA A 72 -3.92 -8.51 7.26
C ALA A 72 -2.48 -9.03 7.09
N GLY A 73 -1.53 -8.15 6.79
CA GLY A 73 -0.14 -8.55 6.60
C GLY A 73 0.84 -7.38 6.58
N LEU A 74 2.12 -7.75 6.58
CA LEU A 74 3.23 -6.84 6.35
C LEU A 74 3.87 -7.14 5.00
N ALA A 75 4.24 -6.09 4.31
CA ALA A 75 4.86 -6.11 3.00
C ALA A 75 5.93 -5.02 2.88
N ARG A 76 6.58 -4.94 1.73
CA ARG A 76 7.48 -3.83 1.38
C ARG A 76 7.36 -3.44 -0.09
N VAL A 77 7.70 -2.21 -0.40
CA VAL A 77 7.87 -1.76 -1.79
C VAL A 77 9.05 -2.52 -2.42
N ALA A 78 8.83 -3.16 -3.56
CA ALA A 78 9.78 -4.05 -4.22
C ALA A 78 10.35 -3.48 -5.52
N SER A 79 9.74 -2.44 -6.09
CA SER A 79 10.24 -1.77 -7.31
C SER A 79 10.03 -0.26 -7.27
N GLY A 80 10.68 0.45 -8.20
CA GLY A 80 10.26 1.80 -8.58
C GLY A 80 8.94 1.79 -9.36
N THR A 81 8.39 2.98 -9.62
CA THR A 81 7.15 3.10 -10.40
C THR A 81 7.37 2.85 -11.89
N ARG A 82 6.35 2.27 -12.54
CA ARG A 82 6.25 2.09 -14.00
C ARG A 82 4.80 2.29 -14.44
N ALA A 83 4.58 2.38 -15.75
CA ALA A 83 3.23 2.45 -16.31
C ALA A 83 2.39 1.24 -15.87
N ASP A 84 1.17 1.48 -15.40
CA ASP A 84 0.22 0.42 -15.14
C ASP A 84 -0.32 -0.13 -16.47
N PRO A 85 0.02 -1.36 -16.89
CA PRO A 85 -0.40 -1.87 -18.20
C PRO A 85 -1.93 -2.02 -18.31
N THR A 86 -2.63 -2.18 -17.18
CA THR A 86 -4.09 -2.36 -17.13
C THR A 86 -4.86 -1.13 -17.61
N GLN A 87 -4.21 0.04 -17.71
CA GLN A 87 -4.82 1.25 -18.23
C GLN A 87 -4.99 1.25 -19.75
N PHE A 88 -4.23 0.39 -20.47
CA PHE A 88 -4.24 0.32 -21.93
C PHE A 88 -5.07 -0.85 -22.48
N ASP A 89 -5.49 -1.78 -21.62
CA ASP A 89 -6.27 -2.95 -22.00
C ASP A 89 -7.79 -2.64 -21.94
N PRO A 90 -8.52 -2.64 -23.06
CA PRO A 90 -9.95 -2.36 -23.08
C PRO A 90 -10.83 -3.36 -22.30
N THR A 91 -10.29 -4.55 -21.98
CA THR A 91 -11.00 -5.59 -21.22
C THR A 91 -10.78 -5.46 -19.71
N SER A 92 -9.78 -4.67 -19.30
CA SER A 92 -9.48 -4.42 -17.89
C SER A 92 -10.54 -3.51 -17.26
N PRO A 93 -10.96 -3.78 -16.00
CA PRO A 93 -11.83 -2.87 -15.25
C PRO A 93 -11.18 -1.51 -14.98
N TYR A 94 -9.86 -1.40 -15.15
CA TYR A 94 -9.09 -0.19 -14.93
C TYR A 94 -8.63 0.50 -16.22
N PHE A 95 -9.22 0.14 -17.37
CA PHE A 95 -8.97 0.79 -18.65
C PHE A 95 -9.20 2.31 -18.57
N ASP A 96 -8.28 3.11 -19.10
CA ASP A 96 -8.45 4.56 -19.26
C ASP A 96 -8.24 4.94 -20.72
N PRO A 97 -9.31 5.11 -21.54
CA PRO A 97 -9.19 5.44 -22.96
C PRO A 97 -8.54 6.81 -23.22
N LYS A 98 -8.36 7.63 -22.17
CA LYS A 98 -7.73 8.95 -22.26
C LYS A 98 -6.27 8.93 -21.81
N SER A 99 -5.74 7.78 -21.39
CA SER A 99 -4.33 7.65 -21.02
C SER A 99 -3.47 7.41 -22.26
N PRO A 100 -2.56 8.34 -22.62
CA PRO A 100 -1.73 8.18 -23.80
C PRO A 100 -0.55 7.25 -23.51
N ALA A 101 -0.10 6.50 -24.52
CA ALA A 101 0.96 5.49 -24.35
C ALA A 101 2.35 6.09 -24.07
N ASP A 102 2.62 7.29 -24.58
CA ASP A 102 3.89 8.03 -24.43
C ASP A 102 3.98 8.81 -23.10
N ALA A 103 2.85 9.15 -22.49
CA ALA A 103 2.76 9.78 -21.17
C ALA A 103 1.67 9.13 -20.30
N PRO A 104 1.89 7.89 -19.81
CA PRO A 104 0.89 7.13 -19.07
C PRO A 104 0.41 7.86 -17.81
N ARG A 105 -0.90 8.02 -17.66
CA ARG A 105 -1.50 8.68 -16.49
C ARG A 105 -1.32 7.88 -15.21
N TRP A 106 -1.44 6.56 -15.30
CA TRP A 106 -1.48 5.67 -14.15
C TRP A 106 -0.19 4.90 -14.03
N LEU A 107 0.29 4.83 -12.80
CA LEU A 107 1.53 4.17 -12.43
C LEU A 107 1.21 3.10 -11.42
N LEU A 108 2.03 2.05 -11.43
CA LEU A 108 2.09 1.06 -10.37
C LEU A 108 3.53 0.86 -9.94
N LEU A 109 3.70 0.15 -8.84
CA LEU A 109 4.96 -0.48 -8.44
C LEU A 109 4.67 -1.88 -7.93
N ASP A 110 5.71 -2.67 -7.70
CA ASP A 110 5.58 -3.99 -7.12
C ASP A 110 5.65 -3.93 -5.60
N VAL A 111 4.84 -4.75 -4.95
CA VAL A 111 4.83 -4.93 -3.50
C VAL A 111 5.15 -6.38 -3.20
N GLN A 112 6.16 -6.61 -2.36
CA GLN A 112 6.49 -7.93 -1.86
C GLN A 112 5.84 -8.16 -0.51
N ALA A 113 4.92 -9.12 -0.43
CA ALA A 113 4.40 -9.63 0.83
C ALA A 113 5.51 -10.31 1.62
N LEU A 114 5.64 -9.97 2.90
CA LEU A 114 6.66 -10.52 3.78
C LEU A 114 6.09 -11.58 4.72
N ARG A 115 4.93 -11.29 5.30
CA ARG A 115 4.20 -12.24 6.14
C ARG A 115 2.74 -11.85 6.31
N LYS A 116 1.90 -12.86 6.49
CA LYS A 116 0.56 -12.71 7.04
C LYS A 116 0.65 -12.39 8.53
N THR A 117 -0.32 -11.64 9.02
CA THR A 117 -0.46 -11.33 10.44
C THR A 117 -1.83 -11.80 10.93
N ARG A 118 -2.06 -11.76 12.25
CA ARG A 118 -3.44 -11.65 12.72
C ARG A 118 -4.07 -10.39 12.11
N LEU A 119 -5.39 -10.40 11.92
CA LEU A 119 -6.09 -9.20 11.49
C LEU A 119 -6.02 -8.14 12.60
N VAL A 120 -5.51 -6.96 12.28
CA VAL A 120 -5.75 -5.75 13.09
C VAL A 120 -6.95 -5.05 12.47
N SER A 121 -8.13 -5.33 13.02
CA SER A 121 -9.40 -4.90 12.44
C SER A 121 -9.53 -3.39 12.39
N LEU A 122 -10.35 -2.86 11.49
CA LEU A 122 -10.70 -1.44 11.46
C LEU A 122 -11.24 -0.94 12.81
N ALA A 123 -11.98 -1.78 13.53
CA ALA A 123 -12.48 -1.45 14.87
C ALA A 123 -11.33 -1.29 15.87
N GLU A 124 -10.36 -2.20 15.86
CA GLU A 124 -9.16 -2.14 16.72
C GLU A 124 -8.27 -0.93 16.37
N LEU A 125 -8.11 -0.62 15.08
CA LEU A 125 -7.40 0.58 14.65
C LEU A 125 -8.06 1.84 15.19
N ARG A 126 -9.40 1.92 15.14
CA ARG A 126 -10.17 3.07 15.65
C ARG A 126 -10.16 3.19 17.17
N SER A 127 -10.09 2.07 17.89
CA SER A 127 -10.05 2.08 19.36
C SER A 127 -8.66 2.33 19.93
N THR A 128 -7.61 2.31 19.11
CA THR A 128 -6.22 2.53 19.53
C THR A 128 -5.86 4.02 19.47
N PRO A 129 -5.68 4.73 20.61
CA PRO A 129 -5.47 6.18 20.62
C PRO A 129 -4.23 6.65 19.83
N ALA A 130 -3.15 5.86 19.87
CA ALA A 130 -1.92 6.14 19.13
C ALA A 130 -2.10 6.15 17.60
N LEU A 131 -3.20 5.58 17.09
CA LEU A 131 -3.53 5.49 15.67
C LEU A 131 -4.61 6.50 15.25
N ALA A 132 -5.11 7.34 16.15
CA ALA A 132 -6.22 8.25 15.87
C ALA A 132 -5.95 9.24 14.72
N SER A 133 -4.67 9.57 14.48
CA SER A 133 -4.25 10.45 13.38
C SER A 133 -4.17 9.76 12.02
N MET A 134 -4.18 8.42 11.96
CA MET A 134 -3.92 7.67 10.74
C MET A 134 -4.83 8.16 9.61
N ARG A 135 -4.22 8.50 8.47
CA ARG A 135 -4.95 9.07 7.32
C ARG A 135 -6.04 8.14 6.78
N VAL A 136 -5.91 6.83 6.97
CA VAL A 136 -6.94 5.84 6.61
C VAL A 136 -8.21 5.96 7.47
N LEU A 137 -8.09 6.45 8.71
CA LEU A 137 -9.20 6.54 9.68
C LEU A 137 -9.98 7.85 9.59
N GLN A 138 -9.39 8.87 8.95
CA GLN A 138 -9.98 10.19 8.78
C GLN A 138 -11.32 10.13 8.06
N LYS A 139 -12.31 10.87 8.58
CA LYS A 139 -13.66 10.90 8.01
C LYS A 139 -13.62 11.39 6.56
N GLY A 140 -14.25 10.65 5.67
CA GLY A 140 -14.30 10.99 4.24
C GLY A 140 -13.06 10.57 3.44
N SER A 141 -12.03 9.99 4.06
CA SER A 141 -10.89 9.44 3.33
C SER A 141 -11.36 8.39 2.32
N ARG A 142 -10.96 8.57 1.06
CA ARG A 142 -11.20 7.65 -0.06
C ARG A 142 -9.89 7.18 -0.70
N LEU A 143 -8.77 7.45 -0.03
CA LEU A 143 -7.44 7.06 -0.52
C LEU A 143 -7.23 5.56 -0.30
N SER A 144 -6.76 4.89 -1.35
CA SER A 144 -6.32 3.49 -1.32
C SER A 144 -4.89 3.34 -0.83
N ILE A 145 -4.10 4.40 -0.93
CA ILE A 145 -2.71 4.46 -0.45
C ILE A 145 -2.59 5.68 0.45
N THR A 146 -2.06 5.49 1.65
CA THR A 146 -1.82 6.57 2.59
C THR A 146 -0.45 6.42 3.25
N PRO A 147 0.25 7.54 3.55
CA PRO A 147 1.43 7.48 4.41
C PRO A 147 1.04 6.99 5.81
N VAL A 148 2.00 6.36 6.46
CA VAL A 148 1.93 5.92 7.86
C VAL A 148 3.11 6.53 8.58
N GLU A 149 2.84 7.27 9.65
CA GLU A 149 3.90 7.91 10.43
C GLU A 149 4.69 6.83 11.22
N PRO A 150 5.99 7.03 11.50
CA PRO A 150 6.77 6.05 12.25
C PRO A 150 6.16 5.62 13.58
N GLY A 151 5.53 6.55 14.31
CA GLY A 151 4.82 6.25 15.55
C GLY A 151 3.56 5.40 15.34
N GLU A 152 2.86 5.58 14.21
CA GLU A 152 1.70 4.76 13.84
C GLU A 152 2.15 3.34 13.45
N TRP A 153 3.24 3.22 12.70
CA TRP A 153 3.84 1.91 12.36
C TRP A 153 4.23 1.13 13.61
N GLU A 154 4.92 1.77 14.55
CA GLU A 154 5.33 1.16 15.81
C GLU A 154 4.12 0.72 16.65
N ALA A 155 3.08 1.55 16.74
CA ALA A 155 1.85 1.19 17.44
C ALA A 155 1.17 -0.04 16.81
N VAL A 156 1.12 -0.15 15.48
CA VAL A 156 0.63 -1.38 14.80
C VAL A 156 1.55 -2.57 15.11
N ALA A 157 2.87 -2.40 15.06
CA ALA A 157 3.81 -3.47 15.39
C ALA A 157 3.60 -4.02 16.82
N GLN A 158 3.34 -3.14 17.79
CA GLN A 158 3.01 -3.53 19.16
C GLN A 158 1.67 -4.26 19.28
N LEU A 159 0.65 -3.87 18.51
CA LEU A 159 -0.61 -4.62 18.44
C LEU A 159 -0.36 -6.05 17.92
N LEU A 160 0.48 -6.20 16.90
CA LEU A 160 0.81 -7.48 16.28
C LEU A 160 1.68 -8.40 17.14
N ALA A 161 2.36 -7.87 18.16
CA ALA A 161 3.19 -8.64 19.08
C ALA A 161 2.41 -9.24 20.27
N ARG A 162 1.11 -8.93 20.38
CA ARG A 162 0.19 -9.52 21.36
C ARG A 162 -0.43 -10.80 20.82
#